data_AF-A0A1E9DC24-F1
#
_entry.id   AF-A0A1E9DC24-F1
#
_cell.length_a   1.000
_cell.length_b   1.000
_cell.length_c   1.000
_cell.angle_alpha   90.00
_cell.angle_beta   90.00
_cell.angle_gamma   90.00
#
_symmetry.space_group_name_H-M   'P 1'
#
loop_
_entity.id
_entity.type
_entity.pdbx_description
1 polymer ?
#
loop_
_entity_poly.entity_id
_entity_poly.type
_entity_poly.pdbx_seq_one_letter_code
_entity_poly.pdbx_strand_id
1 'polypeptide(L)'
;MADKRMFSLKIVDSDLFLDMPLSSQCLYFHLSMRADDDGFVNNPKKIIKIIGANEDDLKILIAKGFVIVFDQGIIVITHWKINNYIRKDRYKPTMYIEQKQQLYQTENGAYISEEKVGCHLVNQRLSSGQPSIDKGRLDKVSIDKGREEQSTPIFYGEFKNVRLSKEEYKNLKEKLNSHTEIMINKLSRYMKSSGKTYQNHYATILKWYEEDK
;
A
#
# COMPACT_ATOMS: atom_id res chain seq x y z
N MET A 1 25.77 0.90 19.90
CA MET A 1 25.30 2.02 19.07
C MET A 1 23.81 2.16 19.35
N ALA A 2 23.31 3.36 19.65
CA ALA A 2 21.89 3.53 19.98
C ALA A 2 21.02 3.39 18.72
N ASP A 3 19.89 2.70 18.84
CA ASP A 3 18.90 2.60 17.77
C ASP A 3 18.12 3.91 17.70
N LYS A 4 18.38 4.72 16.67
CA LYS A 4 17.65 5.97 16.43
C LYS A 4 16.44 5.67 15.54
N ARG A 5 15.25 6.01 16.04
CA ARG A 5 14.01 6.00 15.25
C ARG A 5 13.64 7.44 14.88
N MET A 6 13.24 7.65 13.63
CA MET A 6 12.81 8.94 13.09
C MET A 6 11.33 8.86 12.69
N PHE A 7 10.67 10.01 12.64
CA PHE A 7 9.29 10.15 12.18
C PHE A 7 9.21 11.29 11.16
N SER A 8 8.53 11.04 10.05
CA SER A 8 8.31 12.05 9.03
C SER A 8 7.12 12.92 9.43
N LEU A 9 7.30 14.24 9.41
CA LEU A 9 6.21 15.20 9.62
C LEU A 9 5.07 15.02 8.61
N LYS A 10 5.38 14.50 7.40
CA LYS A 10 4.34 14.17 6.40
C LYS A 10 3.34 13.12 6.90
N ILE A 11 3.74 12.29 7.86
CA ILE A 11 2.88 11.26 8.45
C ILE A 11 2.24 11.79 9.73
N VAL A 12 3.04 12.35 10.64
CA VAL A 12 2.55 12.74 11.98
C VAL A 12 1.78 14.06 12.00
N ASP A 13 1.99 14.94 11.03
CA ASP A 13 1.20 16.18 10.88
C ASP A 13 0.08 16.02 9.84
N SER A 14 -0.18 14.79 9.36
CA SER A 14 -1.29 14.55 8.45
C SER A 14 -2.63 14.62 9.20
N ASP A 15 -3.66 15.15 8.55
CA ASP A 15 -5.02 15.19 9.11
C ASP A 15 -5.48 13.81 9.59
N LEU A 16 -5.19 12.76 8.81
CA LEU A 16 -5.50 11.37 9.18
C LEU A 16 -4.91 10.95 10.52
N PHE A 17 -3.69 11.43 10.85
CA PHE A 17 -3.02 11.15 12.11
C PHE A 17 -3.53 12.03 13.24
N LEU A 18 -3.66 13.33 12.99
CA LEU A 18 -4.10 14.31 13.98
C LEU A 18 -5.57 14.11 14.39
N ASP A 19 -6.40 13.58 13.50
CA ASP A 19 -7.80 13.21 13.78
C ASP A 19 -7.93 12.00 14.73
N MET A 20 -6.86 11.25 14.97
CA MET A 20 -6.91 10.11 15.88
C MET A 20 -6.81 10.56 17.34
N PRO A 21 -7.39 9.80 18.30
CA PRO A 21 -7.19 10.07 19.72
C PRO A 21 -5.71 10.10 20.11
N LEU A 22 -5.34 10.96 21.07
CA LEU A 22 -3.96 11.08 21.55
C LEU A 22 -3.39 9.74 22.06
N SER A 23 -4.23 8.87 22.62
CA SER A 23 -3.86 7.51 23.03
C SER A 23 -3.43 6.64 21.85
N SER A 24 -4.14 6.73 20.72
CA SER A 24 -3.80 6.03 19.47
C SER A 24 -2.51 6.59 18.84
N GLN A 25 -2.35 7.91 18.83
CA GLN A 25 -1.11 8.56 18.37
C GLN A 25 0.09 8.13 19.24
N CYS A 26 -0.08 8.12 20.56
CA CYS A 26 0.93 7.66 21.53
C CYS A 26 1.30 6.18 21.30
N LEU A 27 0.31 5.31 21.11
CA LEU A 27 0.53 3.90 20.81
C LEU A 27 1.35 3.74 19.52
N TYR A 28 1.04 4.48 18.46
CA TYR A 28 1.80 4.44 17.21
C TYR A 28 3.29 4.73 17.40
N PHE A 29 3.62 5.78 18.18
CA PHE A 29 5.00 6.10 18.50
C PHE A 29 5.68 4.98 19.29
N HIS A 30 5.01 4.44 20.32
CA HIS A 30 5.57 3.38 21.15
C HIS A 30 5.77 2.04 20.42
N LEU A 31 4.89 1.71 19.47
CA LEU A 31 5.06 0.57 18.57
C LEU A 31 6.26 0.79 17.66
N SER A 32 6.35 1.96 17.04
CA SER A 32 7.45 2.32 16.13
C SER A 32 8.82 2.35 16.82
N MET A 33 8.88 2.76 18.09
CA MET A 33 10.12 2.72 18.87
C MET A 33 10.65 1.29 19.10
N ARG A 34 9.76 0.30 19.12
CA ARG A 34 10.05 -1.11 19.44
C ARG A 34 10.02 -2.04 18.24
N ALA A 35 9.79 -1.49 17.05
CA ALA A 35 9.84 -2.24 15.80
C ALA A 35 11.28 -2.59 15.43
N ASP A 36 11.46 -3.61 14.58
CA ASP A 36 12.75 -3.94 13.94
C ASP A 36 13.04 -3.03 12.74
N ASP A 37 14.14 -3.26 12.01
CA ASP A 37 14.57 -2.39 10.91
C ASP A 37 13.70 -2.50 9.64
N ASP A 38 12.77 -3.44 9.60
CA ASP A 38 11.72 -3.55 8.60
C ASP A 38 10.34 -3.08 9.11
N GLY A 39 10.26 -2.63 10.37
CA GLY A 39 9.04 -2.07 10.94
C GLY A 39 8.11 -3.10 11.56
N PHE A 40 8.57 -4.33 11.75
CA PHE A 40 7.77 -5.39 12.37
C PHE A 40 7.83 -5.30 13.89
N VAL A 41 6.68 -5.58 14.52
CA VAL A 41 6.51 -5.66 15.97
C VAL A 41 5.86 -6.99 16.31
N ASN A 42 6.53 -7.76 17.16
CA ASN A 42 6.10 -9.10 17.54
C ASN A 42 5.12 -9.13 18.72
N ASN A 43 5.16 -8.12 19.59
CA ASN A 43 4.46 -8.11 20.86
C ASN A 43 3.60 -6.85 21.05
N PRO A 44 2.69 -6.51 20.11
CA PRO A 44 1.87 -5.31 20.22
C PRO A 44 1.01 -5.29 21.50
N LYS A 45 0.41 -6.43 21.87
CA LYS A 45 -0.38 -6.56 23.12
C LYS A 45 0.44 -6.29 24.39
N LYS A 46 1.71 -6.71 24.41
CA LYS A 46 2.62 -6.43 25.54
C LYS A 46 2.93 -4.95 25.63
N ILE A 47 3.14 -4.29 24.49
CA ILE A 47 3.42 -2.85 24.44
C ILE A 47 2.21 -2.06 24.94
N ILE A 48 1.00 -2.40 24.48
CA ILE A 48 -0.26 -1.81 24.94
C ILE A 48 -0.37 -1.91 26.48
N LYS A 49 -0.10 -3.09 27.05
CA LYS A 49 -0.10 -3.28 28.50
C LYS A 49 0.96 -2.46 29.23
N ILE A 50 2.18 -2.36 28.70
CA ILE A 50 3.28 -1.61 29.32
C ILE A 50 2.96 -0.11 29.38
N ILE A 51 2.35 0.44 28.32
CA ILE A 51 2.05 1.88 28.25
C ILE A 51 0.67 2.24 28.81
N GLY A 52 -0.14 1.24 29.18
CA GLY A 52 -1.51 1.43 29.66
C GLY A 52 -2.49 1.91 28.59
N ALA A 53 -2.25 1.58 27.31
CA ALA A 53 -3.17 1.91 26.22
C ALA A 53 -4.34 0.91 26.14
N ASN A 54 -5.40 1.26 25.40
CA ASN A 54 -6.52 0.37 25.14
C ASN A 54 -6.28 -0.45 23.85
N GLU A 55 -6.82 -1.67 23.77
CA GLU A 55 -6.83 -2.44 22.52
C GLU A 55 -7.62 -1.74 21.42
N ASP A 56 -8.59 -0.89 21.76
CA ASP A 56 -9.33 -0.09 20.77
C ASP A 56 -8.43 0.94 20.04
N ASP A 57 -7.38 1.44 20.69
CA ASP A 57 -6.38 2.30 20.04
C ASP A 57 -5.67 1.56 18.90
N LEU A 58 -5.37 0.27 19.10
CA LEU A 58 -4.78 -0.56 18.06
C LEU A 58 -5.77 -0.76 16.90
N LYS A 59 -7.05 -0.99 17.19
CA LYS A 59 -8.09 -1.10 16.15
C LYS A 59 -8.21 0.18 15.32
N ILE A 60 -8.10 1.36 15.94
CA ILE A 60 -8.10 2.64 15.24
C ILE A 60 -6.90 2.73 14.29
N LEU A 61 -5.70 2.37 14.75
CA LEU A 61 -4.49 2.37 13.90
C LEU A 61 -4.62 1.39 12.71
N ILE A 62 -5.26 0.25 12.92
CA ILE A 62 -5.50 -0.75 11.86
C ILE A 62 -6.54 -0.23 10.86
N ALA A 63 -7.62 0.38 11.34
CA ALA A 63 -8.72 0.89 10.51
C ALA A 63 -8.28 2.10 9.67
N LYS A 64 -7.46 2.99 10.25
CA LYS A 64 -6.86 4.15 9.56
C LYS A 64 -5.65 3.77 8.70
N GLY A 65 -5.22 2.51 8.70
CA GLY A 65 -4.14 2.01 7.84
C GLY A 65 -2.72 2.33 8.30
N PHE A 66 -2.51 2.79 9.53
CA PHE A 66 -1.17 3.05 10.09
C PHE A 66 -0.42 1.77 10.49
N VAL A 67 -1.16 0.67 10.69
CA VAL A 67 -0.65 -0.64 11.07
C VAL A 67 -1.33 -1.74 10.24
N ILE A 68 -0.53 -2.70 9.78
CA ILE A 68 -1.02 -3.94 9.16
C ILE A 68 -0.78 -5.09 10.14
N VAL A 69 -1.77 -5.98 10.28
CA VAL A 69 -1.75 -7.13 11.21
C VAL A 69 -1.63 -8.42 10.40
N PHE A 70 -0.93 -9.39 10.96
CA PHE A 70 -0.82 -10.75 10.46
C PHE A 70 -1.38 -11.76 11.48
N ASP A 71 -1.69 -12.98 11.02
CA ASP A 71 -2.40 -14.02 11.78
C ASP A 71 -1.71 -14.46 13.09
N GLN A 72 -0.39 -14.27 13.18
CA GLN A 72 0.41 -14.66 14.35
C GLN A 72 0.50 -13.56 15.43
N GLY A 73 -0.33 -12.52 15.37
CA GLY A 73 -0.26 -11.40 16.31
C GLY A 73 0.95 -10.49 16.10
N ILE A 74 1.60 -10.63 14.94
CA ILE A 74 2.66 -9.76 14.45
C ILE A 74 1.99 -8.59 13.72
N ILE A 75 2.57 -7.41 13.85
CA ILE A 75 2.14 -6.25 13.08
C ILE A 75 3.33 -5.63 12.37
N VAL A 76 3.07 -4.84 11.33
CA VAL A 76 4.06 -3.99 10.67
C VAL A 76 3.55 -2.55 10.62
N ILE A 77 4.46 -1.61 10.83
CA ILE A 77 4.20 -0.18 10.70
C ILE A 77 4.17 0.19 9.20
N THR A 78 3.01 0.63 8.71
CA THR A 78 2.79 0.91 7.27
C THR A 78 3.81 1.90 6.70
N HIS A 79 4.10 2.98 7.44
CA HIS A 79 4.97 4.07 6.99
C HIS A 79 6.44 3.89 7.40
N TRP A 80 6.87 2.68 7.75
CA TRP A 80 8.18 2.46 8.36
C TRP A 80 9.36 3.00 7.53
N LYS A 81 9.44 2.64 6.24
CA LYS A 81 10.54 3.07 5.36
C LYS A 81 10.45 4.55 4.97
N ILE A 82 9.29 5.19 5.15
CA ILE A 82 9.11 6.64 5.02
C ILE A 82 9.72 7.35 6.23
N ASN A 83 9.46 6.81 7.41
CA ASN A 83 9.92 7.35 8.68
C ASN A 83 11.41 7.09 8.92
N ASN A 84 11.91 5.92 8.53
CA ASN A 84 13.24 5.44 8.88
C ASN A 84 14.03 5.05 7.63
N TYR A 85 15.05 5.85 7.33
CA TYR A 85 16.11 5.47 6.39
C TYR A 85 17.28 4.83 7.14
N ILE A 86 17.49 3.54 6.92
CA ILE A 86 18.55 2.77 7.57
C ILE A 86 19.61 2.43 6.52
N ARG A 87 20.86 2.77 6.80
CA ARG A 87 21.99 2.46 5.91
C ARG A 87 22.22 0.94 5.82
N LYS A 88 22.58 0.46 4.64
CA LYS A 88 22.73 -0.98 4.34
C LYS A 88 23.72 -1.70 5.26
N ASP A 89 24.79 -1.03 5.68
CA ASP A 89 25.83 -1.56 6.57
C ASP A 89 25.36 -1.80 8.00
N ARG A 90 24.26 -1.16 8.44
CA ARG A 90 23.71 -1.29 9.79
C ARG A 90 22.38 -2.05 9.84
N TYR A 91 21.79 -2.28 8.68
CA TYR A 91 20.47 -2.87 8.56
C TYR A 91 20.46 -4.35 9.01
N LYS A 92 19.51 -4.69 9.88
CA LYS A 92 19.25 -6.07 10.29
C LYS A 92 17.89 -6.51 9.78
N PRO A 93 17.80 -7.52 8.90
CA PRO A 93 16.51 -7.94 8.35
C PRO A 93 15.60 -8.50 9.44
N THR A 94 14.30 -8.37 9.23
CA THR A 94 13.30 -9.01 10.10
C THR A 94 13.42 -10.53 10.08
N MET A 95 13.07 -11.15 11.20
CA MET A 95 12.87 -12.60 11.28
C MET A 95 11.55 -13.06 10.62
N TYR A 96 10.64 -12.13 10.34
CA TYR A 96 9.31 -12.37 9.76
C TYR A 96 9.33 -12.33 8.23
N ILE A 97 10.15 -13.21 7.64
CA ILE A 97 10.44 -13.21 6.21
C ILE A 97 9.18 -13.51 5.40
N GLU A 98 8.35 -14.46 5.83
CA GLU A 98 7.11 -14.85 5.16
C GLU A 98 6.10 -13.70 5.13
N GLN A 99 5.89 -13.04 6.28
CA GLN A 99 4.99 -11.89 6.40
C GLN A 99 5.49 -10.71 5.55
N LYS A 100 6.82 -10.51 5.49
CA LYS A 100 7.42 -9.48 4.64
C LYS A 100 7.22 -9.76 3.15
N GLN A 101 7.23 -11.02 2.73
CA GLN A 101 6.96 -11.38 1.33
C GLN A 101 5.52 -11.11 0.89
N GLN A 102 4.58 -11.06 1.84
CA GLN A 102 3.17 -10.70 1.60
C GLN A 102 2.95 -9.18 1.46
N LEU A 103 3.98 -8.37 1.72
CA LEU A 103 3.91 -6.92 1.63
C LEU A 103 4.47 -6.41 0.31
N TYR A 104 3.76 -5.44 -0.25
CA TYR A 104 4.23 -4.61 -1.35
C TYR A 104 4.69 -3.26 -0.83
N GLN A 105 5.68 -2.67 -1.48
CA GLN A 105 6.13 -1.32 -1.19
C GLN A 105 5.67 -0.39 -2.30
N THR A 106 4.98 0.69 -1.93
CA THR A 106 4.66 1.79 -2.85
C THR A 106 5.91 2.55 -3.27
N GLU A 107 5.82 3.33 -4.34
CA GLU A 107 6.86 4.28 -4.75
C GLU A 107 7.25 5.25 -3.62
N ASN A 108 6.27 5.63 -2.79
CA ASN A 108 6.48 6.52 -1.64
C ASN A 108 7.07 5.82 -0.42
N GLY A 109 7.23 4.49 -0.45
CA GLY A 109 7.85 3.71 0.61
C GLY A 109 6.90 3.16 1.68
N ALA A 110 5.58 3.35 1.55
CA ALA A 110 4.57 2.73 2.41
C ALA A 110 4.38 1.25 2.06
N TYR A 111 4.13 0.42 3.09
CA TYR A 111 3.75 -0.99 2.93
C TYR A 111 2.26 -1.14 2.60
N ILE A 112 1.92 -2.11 1.76
CA ILE A 112 0.56 -2.50 1.43
C ILE A 112 0.45 -4.03 1.55
N SER A 113 -0.66 -4.54 2.08
CA SER A 113 -0.99 -5.96 2.08
C SER A 113 -2.05 -6.27 1.01
N GLU A 114 -1.87 -7.40 0.32
CA GLU A 114 -2.72 -7.91 -0.76
C GLU A 114 -4.18 -8.13 -0.34
N GLU A 115 -4.41 -8.44 0.93
CA GLU A 115 -5.75 -8.72 1.48
C GLU A 115 -6.56 -7.44 1.77
N LYS A 116 -5.88 -6.28 1.90
CA LYS A 116 -6.50 -4.98 2.20
C LYS A 116 -6.68 -4.07 0.97
N VAL A 117 -6.68 -4.61 -0.24
CA VAL A 117 -6.92 -3.82 -1.47
C VAL A 117 -8.38 -3.30 -1.57
N GLY A 118 -9.25 -3.62 -0.59
CA GLY A 118 -10.63 -3.14 -0.54
C GLY A 118 -10.90 -1.81 0.19
N CYS A 119 -10.00 -1.28 1.02
CA CYS A 119 -10.33 -0.10 1.85
C CYS A 119 -9.09 0.77 2.15
N HIS A 120 -9.16 2.06 1.78
CA HIS A 120 -8.26 3.15 2.16
C HIS A 120 -6.84 3.13 1.59
N LEU A 121 -6.72 3.47 0.31
CA LEU A 121 -5.61 4.29 -0.18
C LEU A 121 -6.21 5.57 -0.78
N VAL A 122 -6.41 6.57 0.06
CA VAL A 122 -6.68 7.93 -0.43
C VAL A 122 -5.36 8.43 -1.03
N ASN A 123 -5.31 8.47 -2.36
CA ASN A 123 -4.30 9.21 -3.11
C ASN A 123 -4.30 10.68 -2.62
N GLN A 124 -3.44 11.01 -1.66
CA GLN A 124 -3.13 12.40 -1.36
C GLN A 124 -2.26 12.95 -2.48
N ARG A 125 -2.93 13.55 -3.48
CA ARG A 125 -2.34 14.56 -4.33
C ARG A 125 -1.81 15.67 -3.41
N LEU A 126 -0.49 15.74 -3.26
CA LEU A 126 0.20 16.94 -2.83
C LEU A 126 -0.03 18.00 -3.92
N SER A 127 -1.03 18.87 -3.74
CA SER A 127 -1.13 20.09 -4.52
C SER A 127 -0.38 21.19 -3.76
N SER A 128 0.68 21.66 -4.39
CA SER A 128 1.48 22.83 -4.01
C SER A 128 0.72 24.14 -4.21
N GLY A 129 0.82 25.06 -3.23
CA GLY A 129 0.43 26.48 -3.30
C GLY A 129 -1.06 26.75 -3.07
N GLN A 130 -1.55 27.78 -2.37
CA GLN A 130 -0.97 29.01 -1.82
C GLN A 130 -2.05 29.66 -0.86
N PRO A 131 -1.90 30.89 -0.32
CA PRO A 131 -2.28 31.27 1.05
C PRO A 131 -3.74 31.73 1.29
N SER A 132 -4.07 31.89 2.58
CA SER A 132 -5.25 32.50 3.22
C SER A 132 -5.89 33.68 2.47
N ILE A 133 -7.23 33.76 2.48
CA ILE A 133 -8.05 34.98 2.75
C ILE A 133 -9.54 34.60 2.95
N ASP A 134 -10.17 35.38 3.84
CA ASP A 134 -11.53 35.45 4.36
C ASP A 134 -12.68 35.69 3.34
N LYS A 135 -13.93 35.51 3.83
CA LYS A 135 -15.26 35.99 3.38
C LYS A 135 -16.12 35.21 2.36
N GLY A 136 -17.33 34.85 2.83
CA GLY A 136 -18.59 35.38 2.28
C GLY A 136 -19.48 34.48 1.40
N ARG A 137 -20.66 34.13 1.93
CA ARG A 137 -21.92 33.70 1.27
C ARG A 137 -22.07 34.02 -0.23
N LEU A 138 -22.54 33.05 -1.04
CA LEU A 138 -23.86 33.05 -1.72
C LEU A 138 -24.05 31.86 -2.68
N ASP A 139 -25.33 31.64 -2.96
CA ASP A 139 -26.00 30.55 -3.66
C ASP A 139 -25.68 30.35 -5.16
N LYS A 140 -25.97 29.10 -5.58
CA LYS A 140 -26.56 28.63 -6.85
C LYS A 140 -25.71 28.32 -8.10
N VAL A 141 -26.17 27.21 -8.71
CA VAL A 141 -26.16 26.73 -10.10
C VAL A 141 -25.11 25.68 -10.50
N SER A 142 -25.68 24.56 -10.94
CA SER A 142 -25.19 23.34 -11.60
C SER A 142 -24.12 23.53 -12.67
N ILE A 143 -23.32 22.48 -12.90
CA ILE A 143 -23.04 21.90 -14.24
C ILE A 143 -22.39 20.52 -14.05
N ASP A 144 -23.03 19.54 -14.69
CA ASP A 144 -22.58 18.18 -14.92
C ASP A 144 -21.30 18.15 -15.78
N LYS A 145 -20.31 17.34 -15.40
CA LYS A 145 -19.20 16.93 -16.28
C LYS A 145 -18.45 15.73 -15.72
N GLY A 146 -18.82 14.55 -16.21
CA GLY A 146 -17.98 13.37 -16.48
C GLY A 146 -16.91 13.03 -15.44
N ARG A 147 -17.26 12.19 -14.46
CA ARG A 147 -16.28 11.43 -13.67
C ARG A 147 -15.74 10.28 -14.52
N GLU A 148 -14.56 10.44 -15.08
CA GLU A 148 -13.73 9.30 -15.46
C GLU A 148 -13.35 8.52 -14.20
N GLU A 149 -13.97 7.35 -14.04
CA GLU A 149 -13.59 6.35 -13.05
C GLU A 149 -12.15 5.90 -13.32
N GLN A 150 -11.17 6.43 -12.58
CA GLN A 150 -9.85 5.82 -12.56
C GLN A 150 -9.97 4.46 -11.86
N SER A 151 -10.12 3.43 -12.68
CA SER A 151 -10.32 2.04 -12.28
C SER A 151 -9.18 1.55 -11.41
N THR A 152 -9.52 0.91 -10.29
CA THR A 152 -8.61 0.09 -9.48
C THR A 152 -7.75 -0.81 -10.37
N PRO A 153 -6.45 -1.01 -10.06
CA PRO A 153 -5.61 -1.91 -10.84
C PRO A 153 -6.16 -3.34 -10.76
N ILE A 154 -6.55 -3.91 -11.89
CA ILE A 154 -7.09 -5.27 -11.97
C ILE A 154 -5.95 -6.22 -12.34
N PHE A 155 -5.86 -7.32 -11.59
CA PHE A 155 -4.88 -8.37 -11.83
C PHE A 155 -5.60 -9.60 -12.38
N TYR A 156 -5.06 -10.14 -13.46
CA TYR A 156 -5.57 -11.28 -14.19
C TYR A 156 -4.56 -12.44 -14.16
N GLY A 157 -5.00 -13.59 -14.65
CA GLY A 157 -4.20 -14.81 -14.72
C GLY A 157 -4.30 -15.70 -13.49
N GLU A 158 -3.93 -16.96 -13.66
CA GLU A 158 -4.00 -18.03 -12.66
C GLU A 158 -3.33 -17.66 -11.32
N PHE A 159 -2.21 -16.94 -11.37
CA PHE A 159 -1.47 -16.49 -10.18
C PHE A 159 -1.71 -15.02 -9.81
N LYS A 160 -2.71 -14.36 -10.41
CA LYS A 160 -3.06 -12.93 -10.19
C LYS A 160 -1.87 -11.97 -10.27
N ASN A 161 -0.93 -12.24 -11.16
CA ASN A 161 0.32 -11.50 -11.33
C ASN A 161 0.38 -10.72 -12.65
N VAL A 162 -0.68 -10.76 -13.46
CA VAL A 162 -0.78 -10.02 -14.74
C VAL A 162 -1.65 -8.78 -14.53
N ARG A 163 -1.02 -7.63 -14.27
CA ARG A 163 -1.68 -6.32 -14.18
C ARG A 163 -2.16 -5.83 -15.54
N LEU A 164 -3.46 -5.57 -15.69
CA LEU A 164 -4.08 -4.95 -16.86
C LEU A 164 -5.17 -3.96 -16.42
N SER A 165 -5.36 -2.86 -17.14
CA SER A 165 -6.53 -1.99 -16.97
C SER A 165 -7.81 -2.64 -17.54
N LYS A 166 -8.99 -2.13 -17.17
CA LYS A 166 -10.26 -2.56 -17.78
C LYS A 166 -10.26 -2.40 -19.30
N GLU A 167 -9.67 -1.30 -19.78
CA GLU A 167 -9.54 -0.98 -21.20
C GLU A 167 -8.55 -1.92 -21.89
N GLU A 168 -7.38 -2.18 -21.29
CA GLU A 168 -6.39 -3.11 -21.83
C GLU A 168 -6.95 -4.53 -21.93
N TYR A 169 -7.66 -4.99 -20.90
CA TYR A 169 -8.32 -6.29 -20.91
C TYR A 169 -9.42 -6.37 -21.97
N LYS A 170 -10.24 -5.32 -22.12
CA LYS A 170 -11.26 -5.23 -23.17
C LYS A 170 -10.61 -5.27 -24.56
N ASN A 171 -9.55 -4.50 -24.77
CA ASN A 171 -8.80 -4.47 -26.03
C ASN A 171 -8.13 -5.83 -26.35
N LEU A 172 -7.61 -6.54 -25.35
CA LEU A 172 -7.11 -7.90 -25.53
C LEU A 172 -8.25 -8.85 -25.94
N LYS A 173 -9.41 -8.74 -25.27
CA LYS A 173 -10.58 -9.56 -25.58
C LYS A 173 -11.09 -9.35 -27.00
N GLU A 174 -11.08 -8.11 -27.48
CA GLU A 174 -11.47 -7.77 -28.86
C GLU A 174 -10.45 -8.25 -29.90
N LYS A 175 -9.14 -8.20 -29.60
CA LYS A 175 -8.07 -8.59 -30.54
C LYS A 175 -7.80 -10.11 -30.58
N LEU A 176 -7.79 -10.77 -29.42
CA LEU A 176 -7.39 -12.17 -29.28
C LEU A 176 -8.60 -13.12 -29.13
N ASN A 177 -9.80 -12.59 -28.89
CA ASN A 177 -11.03 -13.35 -28.68
C ASN A 177 -10.84 -14.48 -27.65
N SER A 178 -10.98 -15.74 -28.07
CA SER A 178 -10.83 -16.93 -27.22
C SER A 178 -9.42 -17.16 -26.68
N HIS A 179 -8.39 -16.60 -27.33
CA HIS A 179 -6.99 -16.76 -26.89
C HIS A 179 -6.60 -15.82 -25.76
N THR A 180 -7.46 -14.86 -25.42
CA THR A 180 -7.20 -13.84 -24.40
C THR A 180 -6.83 -14.45 -23.05
N GLU A 181 -7.66 -15.36 -22.53
CA GLU A 181 -7.40 -16.00 -21.23
C GLU A 181 -6.19 -16.94 -21.28
N ILE A 182 -5.98 -17.61 -22.42
CA ILE A 182 -4.83 -18.51 -22.63
C ILE A 182 -3.53 -17.72 -22.54
N MET A 183 -3.44 -16.58 -23.23
CA MET A 183 -2.23 -15.76 -23.25
C MET A 183 -1.96 -15.07 -21.92
N ILE A 184 -3.02 -14.61 -21.24
CA ILE A 184 -2.91 -14.07 -19.88
C ILE A 184 -2.38 -15.16 -18.92
N ASN A 185 -2.90 -16.39 -19.00
CA ASN A 185 -2.42 -17.50 -18.16
C ASN A 185 -1.01 -17.97 -18.53
N LYS A 186 -0.63 -17.93 -19.81
CA LYS A 186 0.73 -18.23 -20.28
C LYS A 186 1.73 -17.26 -19.67
N LEU A 187 1.45 -15.95 -19.72
CA LEU A 187 2.29 -14.94 -19.06
C LEU A 187 2.31 -15.12 -17.54
N SER A 188 1.15 -15.36 -16.94
CA SER A 188 1.01 -15.59 -15.50
C SER A 188 1.88 -16.74 -15.00
N ARG A 189 1.83 -17.90 -15.67
CA ARG A 189 2.66 -19.08 -15.39
C ARG A 189 4.14 -18.79 -15.59
N TYR A 190 4.50 -18.15 -16.70
CA TYR A 190 5.89 -17.86 -17.02
C TYR A 190 6.54 -16.92 -15.99
N MET A 191 5.85 -15.86 -15.59
CA MET A 191 6.35 -14.95 -14.55
C MET A 191 6.53 -15.69 -13.21
N LYS A 192 5.62 -16.60 -12.88
CA LYS A 192 5.70 -17.40 -11.65
C LYS A 192 6.84 -18.42 -11.67
N SER A 193 7.11 -19.06 -12.81
CA SER A 193 8.14 -20.10 -12.93
C SER A 193 9.55 -19.55 -13.19
N SER A 194 9.68 -18.46 -13.96
CA SER A 194 10.97 -17.88 -14.33
C SER A 194 11.44 -16.77 -13.40
N GLY A 195 10.55 -16.21 -12.57
CA GLY A 195 10.83 -15.06 -11.71
C GLY A 195 10.99 -13.73 -12.47
N LYS A 196 10.76 -13.70 -13.79
CA LYS A 196 10.85 -12.48 -14.59
C LYS A 196 9.64 -11.58 -14.39
N THR A 197 9.88 -10.28 -14.36
CA THR A 197 8.84 -9.24 -14.28
C THR A 197 8.85 -8.37 -15.53
N TYR A 198 7.67 -8.00 -16.02
CA TYR A 198 7.52 -7.16 -17.21
C TYR A 198 6.90 -5.83 -16.84
N GLN A 199 7.41 -4.73 -17.41
CA GLN A 199 6.90 -3.37 -17.15
C GLN A 199 5.48 -3.16 -17.71
N ASN A 200 5.19 -3.77 -18.86
CA ASN A 200 3.88 -3.68 -19.51
C ASN A 200 3.40 -5.08 -19.93
N HIS A 201 2.46 -5.63 -19.17
CA HIS A 201 1.91 -6.96 -19.43
C HIS A 201 1.06 -7.01 -20.70
N TYR A 202 0.31 -5.93 -21.01
CA TYR A 202 -0.50 -5.84 -22.22
C TYR A 202 0.36 -5.99 -23.48
N ALA A 203 1.43 -5.19 -23.59
CA ALA A 203 2.36 -5.23 -24.71
C ALA A 203 3.08 -6.59 -24.82
N THR A 204 3.42 -7.20 -23.68
CA THR A 204 4.06 -8.52 -23.63
C THR A 204 3.13 -9.61 -24.16
N ILE A 205 1.85 -9.58 -23.77
CA ILE A 205 0.83 -10.52 -24.26
C ILE A 205 0.61 -10.36 -25.76
N LEU A 206 0.51 -9.12 -26.26
CA LEU A 206 0.36 -8.87 -27.70
C LEU A 206 1.56 -9.39 -28.48
N LYS A 207 2.78 -9.06 -28.03
CA LYS A 207 4.00 -9.52 -28.68
C LYS A 207 4.07 -11.04 -28.76
N TRP A 208 3.82 -11.74 -27.65
CA TRP A 208 3.82 -13.21 -27.65
C TRP A 208 2.73 -13.79 -28.54
N TYR A 209 1.58 -13.14 -28.63
CA TYR A 209 0.50 -13.59 -29.52
C TYR A 209 0.86 -13.40 -30.99
N GLU A 210 1.55 -12.31 -31.34
CA GLU A 210 2.06 -12.08 -32.69
C GLU A 210 3.21 -13.05 -33.05
N GLU A 211 4.03 -13.45 -32.08
CA GLU A 211 5.10 -14.44 -32.26
C GLU A 211 4.58 -15.90 -32.31
N ASP A 212 3.47 -16.20 -31.64
CA ASP A 212 2.83 -17.53 -31.62
C ASP A 212 1.89 -17.76 -32.83
N LYS A 213 1.66 -16.74 -33.68
CA LYS A 213 0.79 -16.79 -34.87
C LYS A 213 1.55 -17.24 -36.12
#